data_AF-A0A0R3R6P6-F1
#
_entry.id   AF-A0A0R3R6P6-F1
#
_cell.length_a   1.000
_cell.length_b   1.000
_cell.length_c   1.000
_cell.angle_alpha   90.00
_cell.angle_beta   90.00
_cell.angle_gamma   90.00
#
_symmetry.space_group_name_H-M   'P 1'
#
loop_
_entity.id
_entity.type
_entity.pdbx_description
1 polymer ?
#
loop_
_entity_poly.entity_id
_entity_poly.type
_entity_poly.pdbx_seq_one_letter_code
_entity_poly.pdbx_strand_id
1 'polypeptide(L)'
;MASKVIKSARERALRYVENASRLQRQDLRDNPGARTQRRQIKSSLHNQAGHTIGELQHAAKPPLGWIWGNFYQPWQRLFPGEEHFNGDINLRREYPPLSLVELQRLIDLGWLDTSSLIDITALCNTRRYHCKPSLRQFGLQLTDQVIVHLFSYFLEVKFYFTFEIVCNS
;
A
#
# COMPACT_ATOMS: atom_id res chain seq x y z
N MET A 1 7.69 53.47 3.30
CA MET A 1 7.64 52.29 4.18
C MET A 1 8.08 51.08 3.36
N ALA A 2 9.20 50.44 3.72
CA ALA A 2 9.75 49.33 2.92
C ALA A 2 8.84 48.10 3.04
N SER A 3 8.38 47.58 1.90
CA SER A 3 7.59 46.36 1.83
C SER A 3 8.42 45.19 2.38
N LYS A 4 7.85 44.43 3.33
CA LYS A 4 8.47 43.18 3.81
C LYS A 4 8.52 42.21 2.63
N VAL A 5 9.71 42.05 2.04
CA VAL A 5 9.98 40.99 1.06
C VAL A 5 9.62 39.66 1.70
N ILE A 6 8.60 38.99 1.17
CA ILE A 6 8.16 37.66 1.62
C ILE A 6 9.25 36.68 1.21
N LYS A 7 10.18 36.38 2.12
CA LYS A 7 11.25 35.42 1.88
C LYS A 7 10.69 34.01 1.89
N SER A 8 11.09 33.21 0.91
CA SER A 8 10.74 31.79 0.83
C SER A 8 11.18 31.07 2.12
N ALA A 9 10.42 30.06 2.56
CA ALA A 9 10.75 29.28 3.75
C ALA A 9 12.18 28.70 3.71
N ARG A 10 12.67 28.39 2.49
CA ARG A 10 14.04 27.93 2.23
C ARG A 10 15.09 28.99 2.58
N GLU A 11 14.91 30.23 2.12
CA GLU A 11 15.86 31.33 2.39
C GLU A 11 15.89 31.69 3.88
N ARG A 12 14.75 31.59 4.54
CA ARG A 12 14.66 31.78 5.99
C ARG A 12 15.38 30.66 6.76
N ALA A 13 15.23 29.40 6.33
CA ALA A 13 15.94 28.26 6.91
C ALA A 13 17.46 28.37 6.71
N LEU A 14 17.92 28.78 5.52
CA LEU A 14 19.34 29.00 5.24
C LEU A 14 19.97 30.03 6.19
N ARG A 15 19.31 31.17 6.40
CA ARG A 15 19.77 32.19 7.37
C ARG A 15 19.90 31.66 8.80
N TYR A 16 19.00 30.77 9.22
CA TYR A 16 19.10 30.15 10.54
C TYR A 16 20.28 29.19 10.63
N VAL A 17 20.59 28.45 9.57
CA VAL A 17 21.74 27.55 9.52
C VAL A 17 23.07 28.33 9.45
N GLU A 18 23.12 29.42 8.68
CA GLU A 18 24.30 30.30 8.57
C GLU A 18 24.70 30.93 9.90
N ASN A 19 23.71 31.29 10.73
CA ASN A 19 23.94 31.88 12.05
C ASN A 19 24.16 30.83 13.15
N ALA A 20 23.90 29.55 12.88
CA ALA A 20 24.07 28.49 13.86
C ALA A 20 25.54 28.03 13.93
N SER A 21 25.94 27.49 15.09
CA SER A 21 27.23 26.84 15.23
C SER A 21 27.33 25.59 14.33
N ARG A 22 28.57 25.18 14.02
CA ARG A 22 28.82 23.95 13.24
C ARG A 22 28.14 22.75 13.89
N LEU A 23 27.31 22.04 13.11
CA LEU A 23 26.60 20.84 13.56
C LEU A 23 27.58 19.73 13.96
N GLN A 24 27.38 19.18 15.16
CA GLN A 24 28.14 18.05 15.69
C GLN A 24 27.24 16.82 15.81
N ARG A 25 27.84 15.62 15.95
CA ARG A 25 27.08 14.37 16.09
C ARG A 25 26.15 14.37 17.31
N GLN A 26 26.50 15.11 18.36
CA GLN A 26 25.70 15.28 19.57
C GLN A 26 24.42 16.13 19.36
N ASP A 27 24.38 16.96 18.32
CA ASP A 27 23.22 17.82 18.02
C ASP A 27 22.14 17.08 17.24
N LEU A 28 22.45 15.87 16.76
CA LEU A 28 21.49 15.02 16.05
C LEU A 28 20.40 14.56 17.01
N ARG A 29 19.17 14.95 16.70
CA ARG A 29 17.96 14.53 17.40
C ARG A 29 16.97 13.97 16.41
N ASP A 30 16.17 13.01 16.86
CA ASP A 30 15.04 12.53 16.10
C ASP A 30 14.00 13.65 15.96
N ASN A 31 13.18 13.59 14.89
CA ASN A 31 12.03 14.48 14.78
C ASN A 31 11.11 14.33 16.01
N PRO A 32 10.53 15.42 16.51
CA PRO A 32 9.62 15.34 17.66
C PRO A 32 8.48 14.37 17.33
N GLY A 33 8.27 13.36 18.17
CA GLY A 33 7.27 12.32 17.98
C GLY A 33 7.71 11.12 17.12
N ALA A 34 8.90 11.14 16.50
CA ALA A 34 9.40 9.98 15.76
C ALA A 34 9.73 8.78 16.66
N ARG A 35 10.07 9.05 17.93
CA ARG A 35 10.22 8.02 18.96
C ARG A 35 9.28 8.31 20.11
N THR A 36 8.41 7.34 20.41
CA THR A 36 7.58 7.36 21.61
C THR A 36 8.34 6.64 22.73
N GLN A 37 8.43 7.26 23.91
CA GLN A 37 8.99 6.58 25.07
C GLN A 37 8.13 5.36 25.39
N ARG A 38 8.76 4.18 25.48
CA ARG A 38 8.06 2.97 25.90
C ARG A 38 7.50 3.20 27.30
N ARG A 39 6.22 2.92 27.51
CA ARG A 39 5.63 2.92 28.85
C ARG A 39 6.32 1.82 29.66
N GLN A 40 7.23 2.21 30.55
CA GLN A 40 7.78 1.31 31.55
C GLN A 40 6.71 1.07 32.61
N ILE A 41 6.28 -0.18 32.75
CA ILE A 41 5.33 -0.60 33.78
C ILE A 41 6.11 -0.66 35.08
N LYS A 42 5.91 0.32 35.97
CA LYS A 42 6.46 0.29 37.32
C LYS A 42 5.44 -0.37 38.25
N SER A 43 5.90 -1.31 39.07
CA SER A 43 5.03 -2.06 40.01
C SER A 43 4.25 -1.13 40.95
N SER A 44 4.80 0.02 41.32
CA SER A 44 4.14 0.97 42.22
C SER A 44 3.07 1.85 41.57
N LEU A 45 3.11 2.08 40.26
CA LEU A 45 2.24 3.04 39.55
C LEU A 45 1.16 2.37 38.69
N HIS A 46 1.37 1.11 38.31
CA HIS A 46 0.48 0.43 37.37
C HIS A 46 0.25 -1.03 37.72
N ASN A 47 0.45 -1.39 38.98
CA ASN A 47 -0.17 -2.60 39.52
C ASN A 47 -1.64 -2.31 39.85
N GLN A 48 -2.41 -2.01 38.82
CA GLN A 48 -3.65 -2.75 38.65
C GLN A 48 -3.35 -3.99 37.79
N ALA A 49 -2.25 -4.68 38.13
CA ALA A 49 -1.60 -5.81 37.46
C ALA A 49 -2.55 -7.01 37.37
N GLY A 50 -3.57 -6.88 36.52
CA GLY A 50 -4.77 -7.67 36.62
C GLY A 50 -5.62 -7.29 37.83
N HIS A 51 -6.48 -6.26 37.71
CA HIS A 51 -7.78 -6.26 38.44
C HIS A 51 -8.70 -7.33 37.84
N THR A 52 -8.15 -8.53 37.75
CA THR A 52 -8.66 -9.65 36.99
C THR A 52 -8.12 -10.87 37.68
N ILE A 53 -8.78 -11.23 38.78
CA ILE A 53 -8.60 -12.54 39.41
C ILE A 53 -8.71 -13.60 38.30
N GLY A 54 -7.79 -14.57 38.28
CA GLY A 54 -7.81 -15.68 37.32
C GLY A 54 -6.92 -15.49 36.09
N GLU A 55 -7.39 -15.96 34.94
CA GLU A 55 -6.56 -16.23 33.76
C GLU A 55 -5.82 -15.03 33.18
N LEU A 56 -6.38 -13.83 33.32
CA LEU A 56 -5.79 -12.60 32.83
C LEU A 56 -4.53 -12.19 33.61
N GLN A 57 -4.44 -12.57 34.89
CA GLN A 57 -3.24 -12.36 35.71
C GLN A 57 -2.14 -13.38 35.36
N HIS A 58 -2.52 -14.61 35.02
CA HIS A 58 -1.58 -15.68 34.65
C HIS A 58 -1.14 -15.65 33.18
N ALA A 59 -1.54 -14.61 32.43
CA ALA A 59 -1.38 -14.56 30.97
C ALA A 59 -1.95 -15.81 30.25
N ALA A 60 -2.94 -16.46 30.87
CA ALA A 60 -3.57 -17.69 30.41
C ALA A 60 -4.86 -17.38 29.62
N LYS A 61 -4.85 -16.31 28.80
CA LYS A 61 -6.01 -15.98 27.96
C LYS A 61 -6.31 -17.14 27.01
N PRO A 62 -7.58 -17.52 26.84
CA PRO A 62 -7.95 -18.50 25.82
C PRO A 62 -7.67 -17.96 24.42
N PRO A 63 -7.64 -18.83 23.38
CA PRO A 63 -7.36 -18.42 22.01
C PRO A 63 -8.39 -17.40 21.48
N LEU A 64 -7.98 -16.64 20.47
CA LEU A 64 -8.87 -15.69 19.80
C LEU A 64 -10.12 -16.41 19.25
N GLY A 65 -11.30 -15.85 19.53
CA GLY A 65 -12.59 -16.45 19.14
C GLY A 65 -13.22 -17.35 20.22
N TRP A 66 -12.58 -17.47 21.39
CA TRP A 66 -13.17 -18.17 22.53
C TRP A 66 -14.42 -17.47 23.09
N ILE A 67 -15.51 -18.21 23.27
CA ILE A 67 -16.75 -17.73 23.87
C ILE A 67 -16.98 -18.47 25.20
N TRP A 68 -16.95 -17.72 26.31
CA TRP A 68 -17.21 -18.25 27.64
C TRP A 68 -18.63 -18.83 27.76
N GLY A 69 -18.76 -20.06 28.24
CA GLY A 69 -20.05 -20.71 28.50
C GLY A 69 -20.70 -21.44 27.32
N ASN A 70 -20.26 -21.20 26.07
CA ASN A 70 -20.75 -21.93 24.89
C ASN A 70 -19.59 -22.36 23.99
N PHE A 71 -18.81 -23.31 24.50
CA PHE A 71 -17.62 -23.83 23.83
C PHE A 71 -17.90 -24.45 22.45
N TYR A 72 -19.12 -24.98 22.24
CA TYR A 72 -19.47 -25.71 21.03
C TYR A 72 -19.98 -24.83 19.88
N GLN A 73 -20.23 -23.53 20.14
CA GLN A 73 -20.79 -22.61 19.16
C GLN A 73 -19.98 -21.31 19.02
N PRO A 74 -18.67 -21.37 18.69
CA PRO A 74 -17.91 -20.18 18.33
C PRO A 74 -18.50 -19.56 17.04
N TRP A 75 -18.39 -18.24 16.88
CA TRP A 75 -19.01 -17.51 15.75
C TRP A 75 -18.62 -18.10 14.38
N GLN A 76 -17.37 -18.54 14.22
CA GLN A 76 -16.88 -19.14 12.97
C GLN A 76 -17.56 -20.47 12.62
N ARG A 77 -18.22 -21.13 13.59
CA ARG A 77 -18.90 -22.42 13.43
C ARG A 77 -20.43 -22.29 13.40
N LEU A 78 -20.97 -21.15 13.84
CA LEU A 78 -22.41 -20.88 13.82
C LEU A 78 -22.95 -20.79 12.39
N PHE A 79 -22.15 -20.25 11.47
CA PHE A 79 -22.51 -20.13 10.06
C PHE A 79 -21.80 -21.23 9.27
N PRO A 80 -22.52 -22.03 8.46
CA PRO A 80 -21.87 -22.96 7.55
C PRO A 80 -20.97 -22.17 6.60
N GLY A 81 -19.75 -22.67 6.39
CA GLY A 81 -18.85 -22.10 5.40
C GLY A 81 -19.43 -22.26 4.00
N GLU A 82 -19.25 -21.25 3.15
CA GLU A 82 -19.63 -21.35 1.74
C GLU A 82 -18.56 -22.14 0.97
N GLU A 83 -18.92 -23.32 0.47
CA GLU A 83 -17.98 -24.24 -0.22
C GLU A 83 -17.35 -23.64 -1.48
N HIS A 84 -18.07 -22.72 -2.13
CA HIS A 84 -17.65 -22.08 -3.38
C HIS A 84 -16.84 -20.80 -3.15
N PHE A 85 -16.88 -20.25 -1.94
CA PHE A 85 -16.13 -19.04 -1.62
C PHE A 85 -14.65 -19.37 -1.50
N ASN A 86 -13.87 -18.94 -2.49
CA ASN A 86 -12.43 -19.22 -2.62
C ASN A 86 -12.03 -20.70 -2.76
N GLY A 87 -12.96 -21.61 -3.05
CA GLY A 87 -12.66 -23.05 -3.18
C GLY A 87 -11.63 -23.38 -4.26
N ASP A 88 -11.57 -22.57 -5.31
CA ASP A 88 -10.65 -22.65 -6.45
C ASP A 88 -9.61 -21.52 -6.46
N ILE A 89 -9.39 -20.82 -5.34
CA ILE A 89 -8.37 -19.75 -5.25
C ILE A 89 -6.97 -20.24 -5.66
N ASN A 90 -6.73 -21.55 -5.53
CA ASN A 90 -5.49 -22.17 -5.95
C ASN A 90 -5.35 -22.46 -7.45
N LEU A 91 -6.43 -22.35 -8.19
CA LEU A 91 -6.48 -22.59 -9.64
C LEU A 91 -6.73 -21.28 -10.41
N ARG A 92 -7.35 -20.29 -9.76
CA ARG A 92 -7.64 -18.97 -10.35
C ARG A 92 -6.36 -18.28 -10.79
N ARG A 93 -6.37 -17.82 -12.04
CA ARG A 93 -5.35 -16.93 -12.60
C ARG A 93 -5.72 -15.50 -12.24
N GLU A 94 -4.76 -14.73 -11.77
CA GLU A 94 -4.94 -13.32 -11.48
C GLU A 94 -4.38 -12.46 -12.61
N TYR A 95 -5.09 -11.38 -12.92
CA TYR A 95 -4.67 -10.36 -13.88
C TYR A 95 -4.81 -8.99 -13.21
N PRO A 96 -3.71 -8.43 -12.64
CA PRO A 96 -3.76 -7.11 -12.03
C PRO A 96 -4.26 -6.06 -13.03
N PRO A 97 -5.23 -5.22 -12.62
CA PRO A 97 -5.80 -4.23 -13.51
C PRO A 97 -4.80 -3.10 -13.80
N LEU A 98 -4.70 -2.69 -15.05
CA LEU A 98 -3.96 -1.51 -15.52
C LEU A 98 -4.92 -0.59 -16.27
N SER A 99 -5.02 0.67 -15.86
CA SER A 99 -5.91 1.62 -16.51
C SER A 99 -5.33 2.13 -17.84
N LEU A 100 -6.20 2.37 -18.83
CA LEU A 100 -5.77 2.99 -20.10
C LEU A 100 -5.16 4.38 -19.90
N VAL A 101 -5.66 5.14 -18.93
CA VAL A 101 -5.09 6.46 -18.57
C VAL A 101 -3.67 6.32 -18.04
N GLU A 102 -3.40 5.29 -17.22
CA GLU A 102 -2.05 5.04 -16.75
C GLU A 102 -1.14 4.60 -17.89
N LEU A 103 -1.62 3.74 -18.79
CA LEU A 103 -0.88 3.35 -19.99
C LEU A 103 -0.54 4.58 -20.86
N GLN A 104 -1.51 5.45 -21.11
CA GLN A 104 -1.34 6.71 -21.84
C GLN A 104 -0.30 7.60 -21.17
N ARG A 105 -0.38 7.75 -19.85
CA ARG A 105 0.58 8.52 -19.06
C ARG A 105 2.01 7.96 -19.17
N LEU A 106 2.17 6.63 -19.22
CA LEU A 106 3.49 6.02 -19.41
C LEU A 106 4.08 6.35 -20.78
N ILE A 107 3.23 6.44 -21.81
CA ILE A 107 3.62 6.85 -23.17
C ILE A 107 3.97 8.34 -23.20
N ASP A 108 3.12 9.21 -22.64
CA ASP A 108 3.33 10.67 -22.64
C ASP A 108 4.58 11.10 -21.87
N LEU A 109 4.95 10.34 -20.82
CA LEU A 109 6.20 10.55 -20.09
C LEU A 109 7.44 9.98 -20.81
N GLY A 110 7.26 9.33 -21.95
CA GLY A 110 8.31 8.68 -22.72
C GLY A 110 8.91 7.45 -22.05
N TRP A 111 8.16 6.77 -21.17
CA TRP A 111 8.61 5.55 -20.51
C TRP A 111 8.27 4.28 -21.30
N LEU A 112 7.30 4.37 -22.20
CA LEU A 112 6.96 3.34 -23.18
C LEU A 112 7.13 3.90 -24.58
N ASP A 113 7.77 3.12 -25.44
CA ASP A 113 7.95 3.44 -26.86
C ASP A 113 6.85 2.77 -27.68
N THR A 114 6.03 3.57 -28.34
CA THR A 114 4.91 3.12 -29.17
C THR A 114 5.34 2.63 -30.55
N SER A 115 6.61 2.85 -30.94
CA SER A 115 7.16 2.31 -32.19
C SER A 115 7.48 0.81 -32.11
N SER A 116 7.47 0.26 -30.89
CA SER A 116 7.75 -1.15 -30.60
C SER A 116 6.56 -1.81 -29.93
N LEU A 117 6.49 -3.15 -30.01
CA LEU A 117 5.45 -3.93 -29.36
C LEU A 117 5.48 -3.73 -27.84
N ILE A 118 4.35 -3.31 -27.26
CA ILE A 118 4.23 -3.15 -25.80
C ILE A 118 3.88 -4.50 -25.17
N ASP A 119 4.91 -5.17 -24.66
CA ASP A 119 4.80 -6.41 -23.90
C ASP A 119 4.79 -6.16 -22.37
N ILE A 120 4.41 -7.20 -21.60
CA ILE A 120 4.48 -7.18 -20.13
C ILE A 120 5.90 -6.86 -19.63
N THR A 121 6.93 -7.26 -20.37
CA THR A 121 8.33 -6.94 -20.04
C THR A 121 8.61 -5.44 -20.14
N ALA A 122 8.13 -4.78 -21.20
CA ALA A 122 8.23 -3.34 -21.37
C ALA A 122 7.55 -2.59 -20.21
N LEU A 123 6.36 -3.06 -19.81
CA LEU A 123 5.65 -2.51 -18.64
C LEU A 123 6.41 -2.73 -17.33
N CYS A 124 6.95 -3.92 -17.09
CA CYS A 124 7.75 -4.19 -15.90
C CYS A 124 9.02 -3.32 -15.85
N ASN A 125 9.63 -3.01 -17.01
CA ASN A 125 10.81 -2.16 -17.09
C ASN A 125 10.56 -0.71 -16.65
N THR A 126 9.31 -0.21 -16.78
CA THR A 126 8.93 1.12 -16.27
C THR A 126 8.97 1.23 -14.74
N ARG A 127 9.04 0.09 -14.03
CA ARG A 127 8.91 -0.03 -12.57
C ARG A 127 7.59 0.51 -12.00
N ARG A 128 6.60 0.78 -12.85
CA ARG A 128 5.23 1.14 -12.43
C ARG A 128 4.32 -0.07 -12.36
N TYR A 129 4.54 -1.02 -13.24
CA TYR A 129 3.86 -2.31 -13.21
C TYR A 129 4.78 -3.39 -12.63
N HIS A 130 4.24 -4.25 -11.76
CA HIS A 130 4.96 -5.37 -11.17
C HIS A 130 4.13 -6.64 -11.28
N CYS A 131 4.54 -7.55 -12.17
CA CYS A 131 4.00 -8.90 -12.21
C CYS A 131 4.69 -9.77 -11.14
N LYS A 132 3.91 -10.43 -10.28
CA LYS A 132 4.39 -11.40 -9.30
C LYS A 132 3.88 -12.81 -9.66
N PRO A 133 4.67 -13.60 -10.43
CA PRO A 133 4.28 -14.96 -10.80
C PRO A 133 3.99 -15.87 -9.60
N SER A 134 4.65 -15.61 -8.46
CA SER A 134 4.41 -16.33 -7.19
C SER A 134 2.99 -16.18 -6.66
N LEU A 135 2.28 -15.13 -7.06
CA LEU A 135 0.86 -14.87 -6.72
C LEU A 135 -0.08 -15.31 -7.85
N ARG A 136 0.35 -16.21 -8.74
CA ARG A 136 -0.46 -16.68 -9.88
C ARG A 136 -0.92 -15.54 -10.80
N GLN A 137 -0.10 -14.50 -10.93
CA GLN A 137 -0.32 -13.42 -11.87
C GLN A 137 0.23 -13.84 -13.23
N PHE A 138 -0.66 -14.05 -14.21
CA PHE A 138 -0.30 -14.57 -15.54
C PHE A 138 -0.34 -13.50 -16.63
N GLY A 139 -0.67 -12.28 -16.28
CA GLY A 139 -0.73 -11.16 -17.20
C GLY A 139 -1.29 -9.95 -16.51
N LEU A 140 -1.87 -9.06 -17.29
CA LEU A 140 -2.56 -7.88 -16.81
C LEU A 140 -3.92 -7.78 -17.46
N GLN A 141 -4.82 -7.06 -16.81
CA GLN A 141 -6.14 -6.77 -17.33
C GLN A 141 -6.21 -5.29 -17.64
N LEU A 142 -6.42 -4.92 -18.90
CA LEU A 142 -6.66 -3.52 -19.23
C LEU A 142 -8.07 -3.11 -18.78
N THR A 143 -8.16 -2.04 -18.00
CA THR A 143 -9.44 -1.50 -17.51
C THR A 143 -9.72 -0.12 -18.10
N ASP A 144 -10.92 0.05 -18.63
CA ASP A 144 -11.44 1.33 -19.08
C ASP A 144 -12.06 2.08 -17.89
N GLN A 145 -11.22 2.72 -17.08
CA GLN A 145 -11.70 3.54 -15.96
C GLN A 145 -12.09 4.96 -16.41
N VAL A 146 -11.67 5.42 -17.60
CA VAL A 146 -11.98 6.75 -18.14
C VAL A 146 -11.92 6.72 -19.67
N ILE A 147 -13.06 7.09 -20.27
CA ILE A 147 -13.28 7.57 -21.65
C ILE A 147 -12.16 7.23 -22.63
N VAL A 148 -12.35 6.09 -23.28
CA VAL A 148 -11.67 5.60 -24.49
C VAL A 148 -11.41 6.70 -25.56
N HIS A 149 -12.25 7.74 -25.66
CA HIS A 149 -12.12 8.81 -26.66
C HIS A 149 -10.88 9.73 -26.53
N LEU A 150 -10.10 9.64 -25.45
CA LEU A 150 -8.87 10.43 -25.27
C LEU A 150 -7.59 9.69 -25.67
N PHE A 151 -7.68 8.40 -25.95
CA PHE A 151 -6.53 7.59 -26.34
C PHE A 151 -6.14 7.91 -27.78
N SER A 152 -4.99 8.56 -27.97
CA SER A 152 -4.61 9.14 -29.28
C SER A 152 -3.57 8.31 -30.05
N TYR A 153 -3.09 7.20 -29.49
CA TYR A 153 -2.00 6.42 -30.05
C TYR A 153 -2.50 5.09 -30.59
N PHE A 154 -2.08 4.75 -31.82
CA PHE A 154 -2.23 3.41 -32.35
C PHE A 154 -1.21 2.51 -31.65
N LEU A 155 -1.68 1.49 -30.94
CA LEU A 155 -0.82 0.58 -30.18
C LEU A 155 -0.95 -0.85 -30.67
N GLU A 156 0.20 -1.48 -30.90
CA GLU A 156 0.28 -2.94 -30.96
C GLU A 156 0.63 -3.46 -29.57
N VAL A 157 -0.28 -4.27 -29.02
CA VAL A 157 -0.22 -4.70 -27.63
C VAL A 157 -0.52 -6.19 -27.54
N LYS A 158 0.31 -6.94 -26.81
CA LYS A 158 0.10 -8.37 -26.58
C LYS A 158 -0.17 -8.66 -25.11
N PHE A 159 -1.45 -8.69 -24.74
CA PHE A 159 -1.89 -9.08 -23.39
C PHE A 159 -2.81 -10.30 -23.41
N TYR A 160 -2.75 -11.08 -22.33
CA TYR A 160 -3.49 -12.35 -22.22
C TYR A 160 -4.97 -12.17 -21.86
N PHE A 161 -5.42 -10.96 -21.50
CA PHE A 161 -6.83 -10.67 -21.23
C PHE A 161 -7.14 -9.19 -21.48
N THR A 162 -8.07 -8.92 -22.41
CA THR A 162 -8.57 -7.57 -22.75
C THR A 162 -10.10 -7.60 -22.80
N PHE A 163 -10.75 -6.50 -22.45
CA PHE A 163 -12.20 -6.35 -22.65
C PHE A 163 -12.50 -5.98 -24.10
N GLU A 164 -13.63 -6.45 -24.62
CA GLU A 164 -14.09 -6.21 -26.00
C GLU A 164 -14.23 -4.71 -26.34
N ILE A 165 -14.59 -3.88 -25.36
CA ILE A 165 -14.69 -2.42 -25.53
C ILE A 165 -13.34 -1.76 -25.82
N VAL A 166 -12.24 -2.30 -25.27
CA VAL A 166 -10.88 -1.76 -25.42
C VAL A 166 -10.27 -2.11 -26.79
N CYS A 167 -10.73 -3.19 -27.41
CA CYS A 167 -10.19 -3.62 -28.71
C CYS A 167 -10.81 -2.88 -29.91
N ASN A 168 -11.97 -2.24 -29.74
CA ASN A 168 -12.73 -1.59 -30.82
C ASN A 168 -12.48 -0.07 -30.90
N SER A 169 -11.46 0.41 -30.21
CA SER A 169 -11.11 1.82 -30.03
C SER A 169 -9.68 2.11 -30.39
#